data_AF-A0A3D2REL5-F1
#
_entry.id   AF-A0A3D2REL5-F1
#
_cell.length_a   1.000
_cell.length_b   1.000
_cell.length_c   1.000
_cell.angle_alpha   90.00
_cell.angle_beta   90.00
_cell.angle_gamma   90.00
#
_symmetry.space_group_name_H-M   'P 1'
#
loop_
_entity.id
_entity.type
_entity.pdbx_description
1 polymer ?
#
loop_
_entity_poly.entity_id
_entity_poly.type
_entity_poly.pdbx_seq_one_letter_code
_entity_poly.pdbx_strand_id
1 'polypeptide(L)'
;GDFDYKKRGIEFFYSRQQAEPGATAPGGTGEAILTGESFVGDETFVVAYGDTIIHSDTHPSFTERLINAHDSNGAVVTIGVRPVSPDTTHLYGIVQPAEGEDESKPFRISGIVEKPPSGTAPTNLAVSARYVFAPSIFARIRAVAGLTDAEQGITGAIKSLIDQGEHVQCVALAPNEKRYDIGNHKSYYQAFIDYALDDPECGDQILDYIRQKGQAS
;
A
#
# COMPACT_ATOMS: atom_id res chain seq x y z
N GLY A 1 2.19 21.66 17.71
CA GLY A 1 0.76 21.43 17.94
C GLY A 1 0.59 20.22 18.84
N ASP A 2 -0.30 20.29 19.84
CA ASP A 2 -0.54 19.18 20.76
C ASP A 2 -1.39 18.10 20.06
N PHE A 3 -0.73 17.06 19.54
CA PHE A 3 -1.40 15.87 19.03
C PHE A 3 -1.81 14.98 20.20
N ASP A 4 -2.92 15.32 20.85
CA ASP A 4 -3.51 14.49 21.90
C ASP A 4 -4.36 13.36 21.28
N TYR A 5 -3.69 12.26 20.93
CA TYR A 5 -4.33 11.08 20.32
C TYR A 5 -5.43 10.49 21.20
N LYS A 6 -5.28 10.55 22.53
CA LYS A 6 -6.28 10.02 23.47
C LYS A 6 -7.57 10.81 23.43
N LYS A 7 -7.51 12.15 23.39
CA LYS A 7 -8.71 12.98 23.22
C LYS A 7 -9.43 12.73 21.89
N ARG A 8 -8.70 12.25 20.88
CA ARG A 8 -9.26 11.87 19.57
C ARG A 8 -9.79 10.43 19.54
N GLY A 9 -9.75 9.70 20.66
CA GLY A 9 -10.19 8.31 20.72
C GLY A 9 -9.27 7.33 19.97
N ILE A 10 -8.01 7.71 19.73
CA ILE A 10 -7.03 6.88 19.03
C ILE A 10 -6.23 6.08 20.05
N GLU A 11 -6.24 4.76 19.90
CA GLU A 11 -5.48 3.82 20.71
C GLU A 11 -4.41 3.11 19.87
N PHE A 12 -3.28 2.78 20.49
CA PHE A 12 -2.18 2.08 19.83
C PHE A 12 -1.94 0.74 20.50
N PHE A 13 -1.85 -0.30 19.69
CA PHE A 13 -1.54 -1.66 20.11
C PHE A 13 -0.32 -2.15 19.34
N TYR A 14 0.43 -3.06 19.95
CA TYR A 14 1.60 -3.66 19.33
C TYR A 14 1.58 -5.18 19.51
N SER A 15 1.98 -5.88 18.46
CA SER A 15 2.26 -7.31 18.48
C SER A 15 3.69 -7.53 18.02
N ARG A 16 4.22 -8.74 18.23
CA ARG A 16 5.57 -9.12 17.79
C ARG A 16 5.45 -10.24 16.77
N GLN A 17 6.00 -10.00 15.58
CA GLN A 17 6.27 -11.07 14.63
C GLN A 17 7.43 -11.91 15.17
N GLN A 18 7.18 -13.19 15.46
CA GLN A 18 8.19 -14.10 15.99
C GLN A 18 8.88 -14.81 14.82
N ALA A 19 10.21 -14.77 14.78
CA ALA A 19 10.96 -15.59 13.84
C ALA A 19 11.09 -17.01 14.40
N GLU A 20 10.82 -18.02 13.56
CA GLU A 20 11.00 -19.41 13.93
C GLU A 20 12.47 -19.72 14.28
N PRO A 21 12.74 -20.64 15.22
CA PRO A 21 14.11 -21.04 15.55
C PRO A 21 14.87 -21.52 14.31
N GLY A 22 15.97 -20.83 13.98
CA GLY A 22 16.79 -21.14 12.81
C GLY A 22 16.39 -20.40 11.52
N ALA A 23 15.35 -19.55 11.56
CA ALA A 23 15.03 -18.67 10.45
C ALA A 23 16.12 -17.61 10.23
N THR A 24 16.46 -17.36 8.97
CA THR A 24 17.46 -16.34 8.56
C THR A 24 16.81 -15.00 8.20
N ALA A 25 15.47 -14.94 8.15
CA ALA A 25 14.68 -13.75 7.84
C ALA A 25 13.30 -13.84 8.54
N PRO A 26 12.60 -12.71 8.75
CA PRO A 26 11.21 -12.70 9.22
C PRO A 26 10.26 -13.37 8.22
N GLY A 27 9.10 -13.87 8.68
CA GLY A 27 8.11 -14.56 7.83
C GLY A 27 7.32 -13.69 6.85
N GLY A 28 7.85 -12.52 6.48
CA GLY A 28 7.28 -11.63 5.47
C GLY A 28 5.98 -10.94 5.90
N THR A 29 5.38 -10.22 4.94
CA THR A 29 4.23 -9.34 5.21
C THR A 29 2.96 -10.11 5.54
N GLY A 30 2.77 -11.30 4.95
CA GLY A 30 1.60 -12.13 5.25
C GLY A 30 1.55 -12.51 6.74
N GLU A 31 2.66 -13.02 7.27
CA GLU A 31 2.75 -13.36 8.69
C GLU A 31 2.65 -12.11 9.59
N ALA A 32 3.24 -10.98 9.18
CA ALA A 32 3.07 -9.72 9.90
C ALA A 32 1.58 -9.32 10.02
N ILE A 33 0.78 -9.48 8.96
CA ILE A 33 -0.67 -9.24 9.01
C ILE A 33 -1.37 -10.23 9.95
N LEU A 34 -1.01 -11.51 9.95
CA LEU A 34 -1.59 -12.52 10.86
C LEU A 34 -1.41 -12.14 12.33
N THR A 35 -0.35 -11.42 12.70
CA THR A 35 -0.14 -10.98 14.10
C THR A 35 -1.23 -10.03 14.62
N GLY A 36 -1.99 -9.40 13.73
CA GLY A 36 -3.09 -8.48 14.06
C GLY A 36 -4.48 -9.13 14.11
N GLU A 37 -4.64 -10.39 13.71
CA GLU A 37 -5.95 -11.04 13.54
C GLU A 37 -6.80 -11.04 14.82
N SER A 38 -6.20 -11.41 15.95
CA SER A 38 -6.91 -11.41 17.24
C SER A 38 -7.39 -10.04 17.70
N PHE A 39 -6.74 -8.97 17.22
CA PHE A 39 -7.11 -7.59 17.52
C PHE A 39 -8.23 -7.10 16.58
N VAL A 40 -8.14 -7.44 15.30
CA VAL A 40 -9.14 -7.07 14.28
C VAL A 40 -10.47 -7.81 14.51
N GLY A 41 -10.43 -9.10 14.87
CA GLY A 41 -11.63 -9.93 14.97
C GLY A 41 -12.32 -10.09 13.60
N ASP A 42 -13.63 -9.86 13.57
CA ASP A 42 -14.48 -10.01 12.38
C ASP A 42 -14.73 -8.68 11.64
N GLU A 43 -13.93 -7.64 11.93
CA GLU A 43 -14.05 -6.32 11.30
C GLU A 43 -13.17 -6.17 10.05
N THR A 44 -13.61 -5.33 9.13
CA THR A 44 -12.76 -4.88 8.01
C THR A 44 -11.62 -4.01 8.54
N PHE A 45 -10.42 -4.17 7.97
CA PHE A 45 -9.24 -3.46 8.43
C PHE A 45 -8.37 -2.92 7.31
N VAL A 46 -7.61 -1.87 7.63
CA VAL A 46 -6.64 -1.24 6.73
C VAL A 46 -5.26 -1.81 6.99
N VAL A 47 -4.52 -2.13 5.92
CA VAL A 47 -3.08 -2.37 5.96
C VAL A 47 -2.38 -1.25 5.21
N ALA A 48 -1.46 -0.57 5.90
CA ALA A 48 -0.62 0.47 5.34
C ALA A 48 0.85 0.19 5.66
N TYR A 49 1.71 0.09 4.64
CA TYR A 49 3.13 -0.13 4.87
C TYR A 49 3.80 1.14 5.40
N GLY A 50 4.60 0.99 6.45
CA GLY A 50 5.22 2.09 7.18
C GLY A 50 6.34 2.82 6.42
N ASP A 51 6.87 2.22 5.35
CA ASP A 51 7.89 2.78 4.47
C ASP A 51 7.30 3.55 3.28
N THR A 52 5.98 3.66 3.21
CA THR A 52 5.30 4.33 2.11
C THR A 52 4.51 5.49 2.68
N ILE A 53 4.60 6.65 2.03
CA ILE A 53 3.78 7.83 2.31
C ILE A 53 2.88 8.06 1.09
N ILE A 54 1.60 8.33 1.31
CA ILE A 54 0.71 8.81 0.25
C ILE A 54 0.34 10.23 0.63
N HIS A 55 0.90 11.16 -0.14
CA HIS A 55 0.58 12.57 -0.04
C HIS A 55 -0.67 12.86 -0.85
N SER A 56 -1.62 13.54 -0.23
CA SER A 56 -2.95 13.80 -0.74
C SER A 56 -3.46 15.08 -0.10
N ASP A 57 -3.60 16.13 -0.92
CA ASP A 57 -4.22 17.39 -0.51
C ASP A 57 -5.74 17.38 -0.79
N THR A 58 -6.30 16.19 -1.01
CA THR A 58 -7.69 15.94 -1.40
C THR A 58 -8.50 15.38 -0.24
N HIS A 59 -9.76 15.81 -0.14
CA HIS A 59 -10.75 15.24 0.76
C HIS A 59 -11.93 14.66 -0.03
N PRO A 60 -12.39 13.43 0.29
CA PRO A 60 -11.83 12.50 1.28
C PRO A 60 -10.42 12.02 0.93
N SER A 61 -9.64 11.67 1.97
CA SER A 61 -8.26 11.20 1.79
C SER A 61 -8.20 9.90 0.97
N PHE A 62 -7.04 9.55 0.41
CA PHE A 62 -6.90 8.30 -0.34
C PHE A 62 -7.35 7.05 0.44
N THR A 63 -6.91 6.91 1.69
CA THR A 63 -7.31 5.77 2.55
C THR A 63 -8.81 5.75 2.80
N GLU A 64 -9.41 6.92 3.02
CA GLU A 64 -10.86 7.04 3.21
C GLU A 64 -11.64 6.67 1.93
N ARG A 65 -11.13 7.03 0.74
CA ARG A 65 -11.71 6.58 -0.53
C ARG A 65 -11.65 5.06 -0.69
N LEU A 66 -10.57 4.42 -0.25
CA LEU A 66 -10.46 2.96 -0.27
C LEU A 66 -11.49 2.31 0.65
N ILE A 67 -11.62 2.80 1.89
CA ILE A 67 -12.59 2.27 2.87
C ILE A 67 -14.01 2.42 2.33
N ASN A 68 -14.38 3.62 1.89
CA ASN A 68 -15.71 3.89 1.36
C ASN A 68 -16.04 3.00 0.14
N ALA A 69 -15.08 2.80 -0.76
CA ALA A 69 -15.25 1.92 -1.92
C ALA A 69 -15.37 0.44 -1.52
N HIS A 70 -14.59 0.00 -0.53
CA HIS A 70 -14.65 -1.36 -0.01
C HIS A 70 -16.04 -1.69 0.54
N ASP A 71 -16.53 -0.83 1.43
CA ASP A 71 -17.80 -1.03 2.13
C ASP A 71 -18.99 -0.90 1.17
N SER A 72 -18.99 0.13 0.30
CA SER A 72 -20.10 0.39 -0.63
C SER A 72 -20.27 -0.72 -1.67
N ASN A 73 -19.17 -1.35 -2.09
CA ASN A 73 -19.18 -2.37 -3.13
C ASN A 73 -19.19 -3.80 -2.58
N GLY A 74 -19.12 -3.98 -1.25
CA GLY A 74 -19.04 -5.29 -0.60
C GLY A 74 -17.84 -6.11 -1.09
N ALA A 75 -16.70 -5.46 -1.30
CA ALA A 75 -15.48 -6.13 -1.75
C ALA A 75 -14.84 -6.91 -0.59
N VAL A 76 -14.21 -8.05 -0.86
CA VAL A 76 -13.40 -8.76 0.15
C VAL A 76 -11.99 -8.16 0.28
N VAL A 77 -11.52 -7.51 -0.79
CA VAL A 77 -10.22 -6.87 -0.87
C VAL A 77 -10.36 -5.62 -1.73
N THR A 78 -9.87 -4.48 -1.23
CA THR A 78 -9.72 -3.25 -2.01
C THR A 78 -8.28 -2.79 -1.94
N ILE A 79 -7.65 -2.59 -3.10
CA ILE A 79 -6.21 -2.32 -3.23
C ILE A 79 -5.99 -0.91 -3.80
N GLY A 80 -5.16 -0.12 -3.14
CA GLY A 80 -4.70 1.15 -3.71
C GLY A 80 -3.70 0.93 -4.83
N VAL A 81 -3.88 1.57 -5.99
CA VAL A 81 -3.00 1.38 -7.15
C VAL A 81 -2.61 2.70 -7.82
N ARG A 82 -1.52 2.66 -8.59
CA ARG A 82 -1.06 3.79 -9.40
C ARG A 82 -0.34 3.30 -10.66
N PRO A 83 -0.35 4.08 -11.74
CA PRO A 83 0.52 3.80 -12.87
C PRO A 83 2.01 3.95 -12.48
N VAL A 84 2.85 3.09 -13.03
CA VAL A 84 4.32 3.18 -12.97
C VAL A 84 4.93 3.17 -14.37
N SER A 85 6.21 3.52 -14.48
CA SER A 85 6.96 3.29 -15.72
C SER A 85 7.05 1.78 -15.99
N PRO A 86 6.83 1.32 -17.24
CA PRO A 86 6.98 -0.09 -17.61
C PRO A 86 8.30 -0.72 -17.14
N ASP A 87 9.40 0.03 -17.20
CA ASP A 87 10.74 -0.43 -16.79
C ASP A 87 10.87 -0.70 -15.28
N THR A 88 9.93 -0.20 -14.47
CA THR A 88 9.93 -0.34 -13.01
C THR A 88 8.89 -1.34 -12.50
N THR A 89 8.12 -1.98 -13.39
CA THR A 89 7.05 -2.91 -13.02
C THR A 89 7.54 -4.11 -12.20
N HIS A 90 8.75 -4.59 -12.47
CA HIS A 90 9.40 -5.68 -11.75
C HIS A 90 9.68 -5.40 -10.26
N LEU A 91 9.50 -4.16 -9.80
CA LEU A 91 9.71 -3.75 -8.41
C LEU A 91 8.45 -3.87 -7.55
N TYR A 92 7.28 -4.13 -8.14
CA TYR A 92 5.99 -4.02 -7.46
C TYR A 92 5.07 -5.21 -7.75
N GLY A 93 4.05 -5.38 -6.90
CA GLY A 93 2.86 -6.12 -7.27
C GLY A 93 2.11 -5.38 -8.39
N ILE A 94 1.81 -6.06 -9.49
CA ILE A 94 1.11 -5.50 -10.65
C ILE A 94 -0.28 -6.14 -10.74
N VAL A 95 -1.31 -5.31 -10.85
CA VAL A 95 -2.71 -5.75 -10.99
C VAL A 95 -3.15 -5.77 -12.45
N GLN A 96 -4.11 -6.63 -12.77
CA GLN A 96 -4.76 -6.68 -14.07
C GLN A 96 -6.24 -6.36 -13.90
N PRO A 97 -6.75 -5.22 -14.40
CA PRO A 97 -8.18 -4.92 -14.43
C PRO A 97 -8.98 -6.05 -15.09
N ALA A 98 -10.24 -6.23 -14.68
CA ALA A 98 -11.16 -7.08 -15.42
C ALA A 98 -11.54 -6.40 -16.75
N GLU A 99 -11.97 -7.21 -17.73
CA GLU A 99 -12.32 -6.70 -19.06
C GLU A 99 -13.48 -5.71 -18.98
N GLY A 100 -13.32 -4.54 -19.62
CA GLY A 100 -14.36 -3.50 -19.71
C GLY A 100 -14.49 -2.58 -18.49
N GLU A 101 -13.61 -2.71 -17.50
CA GLU A 101 -13.61 -1.84 -16.33
C GLU A 101 -13.08 -0.41 -16.63
N ASP A 102 -13.64 0.58 -15.94
CA ASP A 102 -13.24 1.99 -16.01
C ASP A 102 -12.36 2.34 -14.81
N GLU A 103 -11.03 2.43 -15.03
CA GLU A 103 -10.03 2.68 -13.99
C GLU A 103 -10.14 4.07 -13.32
N SER A 104 -11.02 4.96 -13.82
CA SER A 104 -11.31 6.25 -13.17
C SER A 104 -12.21 6.13 -11.93
N LYS A 105 -12.80 4.95 -11.70
CA LYS A 105 -13.66 4.61 -10.56
C LYS A 105 -13.09 3.38 -9.84
N PRO A 106 -13.62 2.98 -8.67
CA PRO A 106 -13.29 1.66 -8.12
C PRO A 106 -13.61 0.57 -9.16
N PHE A 107 -12.64 -0.31 -9.42
CA PHE A 107 -12.72 -1.28 -10.52
C PHE A 107 -12.30 -2.69 -10.11
N ARG A 108 -12.94 -3.71 -10.68
CA ARG A 108 -12.60 -5.11 -10.42
C ARG A 108 -11.29 -5.51 -11.10
N ILE A 109 -10.59 -6.47 -10.50
CA ILE A 109 -9.38 -7.06 -11.09
C ILE A 109 -9.56 -8.54 -11.40
N SER A 110 -8.93 -8.99 -12.50
CA SER A 110 -8.89 -10.38 -12.95
C SER A 110 -7.59 -11.08 -12.55
N GLY A 111 -6.58 -10.34 -12.07
CA GLY A 111 -5.31 -10.91 -11.68
C GLY A 111 -4.41 -9.95 -10.91
N ILE A 112 -3.42 -10.53 -10.23
CA ILE A 112 -2.33 -9.84 -9.56
C ILE A 112 -1.07 -10.70 -9.63
N VAL A 113 0.09 -10.09 -9.85
CA VAL A 113 1.39 -10.75 -9.91
C VAL A 113 2.43 -9.99 -9.09
N GLU A 114 3.19 -10.69 -8.26
CA GLU A 114 4.25 -10.08 -7.44
C GLU A 114 5.53 -9.96 -8.27
N LYS A 115 6.07 -8.75 -8.40
CA LYS A 115 7.39 -8.46 -8.99
C LYS A 115 7.61 -9.23 -10.32
N PRO A 116 6.75 -9.03 -11.33
CA PRO A 116 6.84 -9.77 -12.58
C PRO A 116 8.21 -9.56 -13.22
N PRO A 117 8.80 -10.59 -13.88
CA PRO A 117 10.02 -10.40 -14.65
C PRO A 117 9.92 -9.21 -15.62
N SER A 118 11.01 -8.48 -15.81
CA SER A 118 11.03 -7.32 -16.70
C SER A 118 10.46 -7.63 -18.08
N GLY A 119 9.50 -6.82 -18.54
CA GLY A 119 8.81 -7.01 -19.82
C GLY A 119 7.67 -8.05 -19.82
N THR A 120 7.35 -8.66 -18.68
CA THR A 120 6.26 -9.67 -18.57
C THR A 120 5.05 -9.19 -17.77
N ALA A 121 5.09 -7.95 -17.25
CA ALA A 121 4.00 -7.39 -16.47
C ALA A 121 2.71 -7.30 -17.31
N PRO A 122 1.54 -7.72 -16.78
CA PRO A 122 0.28 -7.72 -17.53
C PRO A 122 -0.23 -6.29 -17.80
N THR A 123 0.13 -5.34 -16.93
CA THR A 123 -0.18 -3.91 -17.04
C THR A 123 0.97 -3.10 -16.44
N ASN A 124 0.81 -1.78 -16.34
CA ASN A 124 1.68 -0.90 -15.55
C ASN A 124 1.01 -0.36 -14.27
N LEU A 125 -0.06 -1.00 -13.79
CA LEU A 125 -0.75 -0.60 -12.56
C LEU A 125 -0.13 -1.32 -11.35
N ALA A 126 0.65 -0.56 -10.58
CA ALA A 126 1.34 -1.06 -9.41
C ALA A 126 0.54 -0.83 -8.13
N VAL A 127 0.64 -1.79 -7.22
CA VAL A 127 0.10 -1.68 -5.86
C VAL A 127 0.81 -0.54 -5.10
N SER A 128 0.03 0.27 -4.39
CA SER A 128 0.47 1.46 -3.65
C SER A 128 0.59 1.23 -2.15
N ALA A 129 0.75 -0.04 -1.74
CA ALA A 129 1.01 -0.45 -0.36
C ALA A 129 -0.07 -0.04 0.66
N ARG A 130 -1.32 0.11 0.18
CA ARG A 130 -2.55 0.42 0.93
C ARG A 130 -3.60 -0.60 0.54
N TYR A 131 -4.15 -1.26 1.54
CA TYR A 131 -5.16 -2.29 1.35
C TYR A 131 -6.27 -2.11 2.37
N VAL A 132 -7.47 -2.50 1.97
CA VAL A 132 -8.60 -2.74 2.88
C VAL A 132 -9.01 -4.19 2.69
N PHE A 133 -9.07 -4.93 3.79
CA PHE A 133 -9.33 -6.36 3.79
C PHE A 133 -10.52 -6.70 4.66
N ALA A 134 -11.36 -7.60 4.16
CA ALA A 134 -12.27 -8.35 5.00
C ALA A 134 -11.49 -9.43 5.80
N PRO A 135 -11.98 -9.87 6.99
CA PRO A 135 -11.33 -10.88 7.82
C PRO A 135 -11.03 -12.21 7.12
N SER A 136 -11.78 -12.53 6.06
CA SER A 136 -11.57 -13.74 5.25
C SER A 136 -10.16 -13.84 4.67
N ILE A 137 -9.42 -12.72 4.54
CA ILE A 137 -8.03 -12.71 4.08
C ILE A 137 -7.11 -13.51 5.00
N PHE A 138 -7.34 -13.55 6.32
CA PHE A 138 -6.46 -14.24 7.26
C PHE A 138 -6.38 -15.75 6.97
N ALA A 139 -7.53 -16.37 6.66
CA ALA A 139 -7.58 -17.77 6.26
C ALA A 139 -6.81 -18.02 4.94
N ARG A 140 -6.85 -17.06 4.01
CA ARG A 140 -6.13 -17.14 2.73
C ARG A 140 -4.62 -16.99 2.91
N ILE A 141 -4.19 -16.06 3.75
CA ILE A 141 -2.78 -15.87 4.07
C ILE A 141 -2.20 -17.16 4.68
N ARG A 142 -2.89 -17.77 5.65
CA ARG A 142 -2.45 -19.06 6.23
C ARG A 142 -2.36 -20.18 5.20
N ALA A 143 -3.33 -20.27 4.29
CA ALA A 143 -3.34 -21.31 3.26
C ALA A 143 -2.19 -21.17 2.26
N VAL A 144 -1.76 -19.94 1.97
CA VAL A 144 -0.67 -19.65 1.01
C VAL A 144 0.71 -19.64 1.65
N ALA A 145 0.80 -19.40 2.96
CA ALA A 145 2.07 -19.36 3.71
C ALA A 145 2.93 -20.63 3.57
N GLY A 146 2.33 -21.78 3.22
CA GLY A 146 3.05 -23.03 2.96
C GLY A 146 3.54 -23.24 1.52
N LEU A 147 3.25 -22.32 0.58
CA LEU A 147 3.37 -22.57 -0.85
C LEU A 147 4.48 -21.79 -1.59
N THR A 148 4.96 -20.66 -1.06
CA THR A 148 5.96 -19.81 -1.74
C THR A 148 6.71 -18.86 -0.78
N ASP A 149 7.75 -18.19 -1.29
CA ASP A 149 8.59 -17.19 -0.62
C ASP A 149 7.78 -16.18 0.22
N ALA A 150 8.31 -15.75 1.37
CA ALA A 150 7.55 -15.07 2.42
C ALA A 150 6.89 -13.73 2.00
N GLU A 151 7.45 -13.05 0.99
CA GLU A 151 6.88 -11.83 0.40
C GLU A 151 5.71 -12.13 -0.56
N GLN A 152 5.64 -13.32 -1.16
CA GLN A 152 4.60 -13.71 -2.11
C GLN A 152 3.25 -14.05 -1.43
N GLY A 153 3.23 -14.11 -0.09
CA GLY A 153 2.08 -14.57 0.68
C GLY A 153 0.80 -13.77 0.46
N ILE A 154 0.86 -12.43 0.46
CA ILE A 154 -0.33 -11.58 0.29
C ILE A 154 -0.83 -11.63 -1.15
N THR A 155 0.07 -11.47 -2.12
CA THR A 155 -0.28 -11.50 -3.54
C THR A 155 -0.88 -12.85 -3.93
N GLY A 156 -0.33 -13.96 -3.41
CA GLY A 156 -0.92 -15.28 -3.57
C GLY A 156 -2.28 -15.45 -2.87
N ALA A 157 -2.45 -14.90 -1.67
CA ALA A 157 -3.73 -14.93 -0.96
C ALA A 157 -4.84 -14.16 -1.70
N ILE A 158 -4.51 -12.96 -2.22
CA ILE A 158 -5.42 -12.17 -3.05
C ILE A 158 -5.73 -12.91 -4.35
N LYS A 159 -4.72 -13.47 -5.01
CA LYS A 159 -4.92 -14.29 -6.21
C LYS A 159 -5.86 -15.46 -5.95
N SER A 160 -5.71 -16.16 -4.83
CA SER A 160 -6.62 -17.25 -4.46
C SER A 160 -8.07 -16.79 -4.27
N LEU A 161 -8.31 -15.55 -3.82
CA LEU A 161 -9.66 -14.98 -3.72
C LEU A 161 -10.23 -14.68 -5.10
N ILE A 162 -9.42 -14.09 -5.99
CA ILE A 162 -9.80 -13.85 -7.39
C ILE A 162 -10.18 -15.17 -8.08
N ASP A 163 -9.35 -16.20 -7.93
CA ASP A 163 -9.56 -17.52 -8.55
C ASP A 163 -10.84 -18.22 -8.03
N GLN A 164 -11.36 -17.81 -6.87
CA GLN A 164 -12.63 -18.30 -6.31
C GLN A 164 -13.84 -17.45 -6.70
N GLY A 165 -13.65 -16.40 -7.49
CA GLY A 165 -14.72 -15.50 -7.94
C GLY A 165 -15.10 -14.44 -6.91
N GLU A 166 -14.33 -14.27 -5.85
CA GLU A 166 -14.57 -13.27 -4.83
C GLU A 166 -14.42 -11.84 -5.38
N HIS A 167 -15.10 -10.88 -4.76
CA HIS A 167 -15.03 -9.49 -5.20
C HIS A 167 -13.74 -8.81 -4.73
N VAL A 168 -12.73 -8.83 -5.60
CA VAL A 168 -11.48 -8.07 -5.42
C VAL A 168 -11.47 -6.87 -6.38
N GLN A 169 -11.17 -5.69 -5.82
CA GLN A 169 -11.17 -4.44 -6.58
C GLN A 169 -9.97 -3.54 -6.25
N CYS A 170 -9.79 -2.51 -7.06
CA CYS A 170 -8.77 -1.48 -6.92
C CYS A 170 -9.36 -0.07 -6.87
N VAL A 171 -8.63 0.84 -6.26
CA VAL A 171 -8.87 2.29 -6.31
C VAL A 171 -7.57 2.97 -6.73
N ALA A 172 -7.61 3.75 -7.81
CA ALA A 172 -6.46 4.48 -8.30
C ALA A 172 -6.18 5.74 -7.46
N LEU A 173 -4.89 6.07 -7.30
CA LEU A 173 -4.46 7.39 -6.85
C LEU A 173 -4.97 8.44 -7.83
N ALA A 174 -5.43 9.57 -7.30
CA ALA A 174 -5.79 10.71 -8.13
C ALA A 174 -4.52 11.32 -8.77
N PRO A 175 -4.63 12.03 -9.91
CA PRO A 175 -3.47 12.60 -10.60
C PRO A 175 -2.61 13.55 -9.75
N ASN A 176 -3.19 14.16 -8.71
CA ASN A 176 -2.51 15.06 -7.78
C ASN A 176 -2.09 14.37 -6.47
N GLU A 177 -2.34 13.07 -6.30
CA GLU A 177 -1.84 12.30 -5.17
C GLU A 177 -0.49 11.67 -5.52
N LYS A 178 0.42 11.63 -4.55
CA LYS A 178 1.78 11.13 -4.77
C LYS A 178 2.13 10.07 -3.74
N ARG A 179 2.62 8.92 -4.24
CA ARG A 179 3.25 7.90 -3.40
C ARG A 179 4.75 8.17 -3.30
N TYR A 180 5.25 8.31 -2.09
CA TYR A 180 6.67 8.24 -1.78
C TYR A 180 7.02 6.89 -1.19
N ASP A 181 8.10 6.29 -1.69
CA ASP A 181 8.74 5.12 -1.10
C ASP A 181 9.94 5.60 -0.28
N ILE A 182 9.77 5.71 1.05
CA ILE A 182 10.83 6.21 1.93
C ILE A 182 11.81 5.10 2.37
N GLY A 183 11.60 3.85 1.92
CA GLY A 183 12.59 2.78 2.03
C GLY A 183 13.74 2.94 1.03
N ASN A 184 13.53 3.67 -0.07
CA ASN A 184 14.56 4.00 -1.04
C ASN A 184 15.20 5.37 -0.76
N HIS A 185 16.54 5.44 -0.69
CA HIS A 185 17.26 6.69 -0.39
C HIS A 185 16.89 7.87 -1.29
N LYS A 186 16.81 7.65 -2.61
CA LYS A 186 16.50 8.74 -3.55
C LYS A 186 15.09 9.28 -3.32
N SER A 187 14.11 8.39 -3.21
CA SER A 187 12.72 8.77 -2.98
C SER A 187 12.52 9.37 -1.58
N TYR A 188 13.25 8.91 -0.56
CA TYR A 188 13.32 9.53 0.76
C TYR A 188 13.82 10.98 0.69
N TYR A 189 14.91 11.26 -0.03
CA TYR A 189 15.41 12.64 -0.18
C TYR A 189 14.42 13.54 -0.91
N GLN A 190 13.76 13.02 -1.95
CA GLN A 190 12.72 13.74 -2.67
C GLN A 190 11.52 14.04 -1.78
N ALA A 191 11.05 13.04 -1.01
CA ALA A 191 9.98 13.23 -0.03
C ALA A 191 10.37 14.32 0.98
N PHE A 192 11.56 14.23 1.56
CA PHE A 192 12.02 15.21 2.54
C PHE A 192 12.06 16.63 1.96
N ILE A 193 12.58 16.80 0.74
CA ILE A 193 12.63 18.12 0.08
C ILE A 193 11.21 18.65 -0.17
N ASP A 194 10.32 17.83 -0.72
CA ASP A 194 8.94 18.24 -1.01
C ASP A 194 8.23 18.69 0.29
N TYR A 195 8.27 17.88 1.34
CA TYR A 195 7.67 18.22 2.64
C TYR A 195 8.32 19.44 3.32
N ALA A 196 9.64 19.60 3.19
CA ALA A 196 10.34 20.75 3.76
C ALA A 196 9.99 22.05 3.03
N LEU A 197 9.75 22.01 1.72
CA LEU A 197 9.32 23.15 0.93
C LEU A 197 7.85 23.52 1.18
N ASP A 198 7.01 22.53 1.49
CA ASP A 198 5.59 22.73 1.83
C ASP A 198 5.38 23.18 3.29
N ASP A 199 6.43 23.18 4.12
CA ASP A 199 6.36 23.59 5.52
C ASP A 199 6.08 25.10 5.65
N PRO A 200 5.02 25.53 6.37
CA PRO A 200 4.63 26.93 6.44
C PRO A 200 5.58 27.81 7.28
N GLU A 201 6.42 27.22 8.12
CA GLU A 201 7.36 27.96 8.98
C GLU A 201 8.75 28.05 8.34
N CYS A 202 9.18 26.97 7.69
CA CYS A 202 10.55 26.80 7.20
C CYS A 202 10.68 26.79 5.67
N GLY A 203 9.59 26.62 4.92
CA GLY A 203 9.62 26.37 3.47
C GLY A 203 10.41 27.41 2.66
N ASP A 204 10.13 28.69 2.89
CA ASP A 204 10.84 29.78 2.20
C ASP A 204 12.34 29.79 2.51
N GLN A 205 12.72 29.55 3.77
CA GLN A 205 14.13 29.51 4.20
C GLN A 205 14.87 28.31 3.57
N ILE A 206 14.20 27.17 3.46
CA ILE A 206 14.75 25.96 2.81
C ILE A 206 14.90 26.18 1.30
N LEU A 207 13.92 26.82 0.64
CA LEU A 207 13.98 27.13 -0.78
C LEU A 207 15.19 28.04 -1.10
N ASP A 208 15.40 29.07 -0.29
CA ASP A 208 16.53 29.98 -0.44
C ASP A 208 17.87 29.27 -0.24
N TYR A 209 17.96 28.38 0.75
CA TYR A 209 19.15 27.54 0.97
C TYR A 209 19.44 26.62 -0.23
N ILE A 210 18.41 25.98 -0.80
CA ILE A 210 18.57 25.11 -1.98
C ILE A 210 19.07 25.92 -3.18
N ARG A 211 18.50 27.11 -3.44
CA ARG A 211 18.96 28.01 -4.52
C ARG A 211 20.43 28.40 -4.35
N GLN A 212 20.86 28.72 -3.13
CA GLN A 212 22.24 29.04 -2.82
C GLN A 212 23.20 27.87 -3.14
N LYS A 213 22.80 26.63 -2.81
CA LYS A 213 23.61 25.44 -3.11
C LYS A 213 23.67 25.13 -4.61
N GLY A 214 22.56 25.32 -5.33
CA GLY A 214 22.49 25.10 -6.77
C GLY A 214 23.37 26.05 -7.59
N GLN A 215 23.64 27.26 -7.09
CA GLN A 215 24.56 28.22 -7.74
C GLN A 215 26.04 27.95 -7.44
N ALA A 216 26.34 27.17 -6.40
CA ALA A 216 27.70 26.83 -5.99
C ALA A 216 28.21 25.50 -6.57
N SER A 217 27.37 24.80 -7.33
CA SER A 217 27.66 23.52 -8.00
C SER A 217 27.76 23.70 -9.50
#